data_AF-A0AAW2SMB4-F1
#
_entry.id   AF-A0AAW2SMB4-F1
#
_cell.length_a   1.000
_cell.length_b   1.000
_cell.length_c   1.000
_cell.angle_alpha   90.00
_cell.angle_beta   90.00
_cell.angle_gamma   90.00
#
_symmetry.space_group_name_H-M   'P 1'
#
loop_
_entity.id
_entity.type
_entity.pdbx_description
1 polymer ?
#
loop_
_entity_poly.entity_id
_entity_poly.type
_entity_poly.pdbx_seq_one_letter_code
_entity_poly.pdbx_strand_id
1 'polypeptide(L)'
;MAAETTGTGGTAANEQAQLDMDFTATGRRTLRTKLCFIDGSYDKPNKEDKNYDRWIKVDSMVQTWILNLISKDIVGAFLYAKTSRELWLDLEKRYGQCNGPLLYKLQREIASVSQGSQSVVTYFTRLKMLWDELACLMPTHGCSCGLCICGYGKLNAEAHTLNQLMQFLMGLKWI
;
A
#
# COMPACT_ATOMS: atom_id res chain seq x y z
N MET A 1 22.33 -62.46 6.40
CA MET A 1 23.09 -61.20 6.25
C MET A 1 22.18 -60.22 5.53
N ALA A 2 21.33 -59.53 6.31
CA ALA A 2 20.39 -58.52 5.84
C ALA A 2 20.15 -57.51 6.97
N ALA A 3 20.40 -56.24 6.70
CA ALA A 3 19.90 -55.04 7.39
C ALA A 3 20.42 -53.85 6.56
N GLU A 4 19.65 -53.37 5.58
CA GLU A 4 18.75 -52.21 5.72
C GLU A 4 19.48 -50.92 6.10
N THR A 5 19.73 -50.08 5.09
CA THR A 5 20.10 -48.67 5.22
C THR A 5 18.83 -47.81 5.10
N THR A 6 18.45 -47.09 6.17
CA THR A 6 17.37 -46.10 6.15
C THR A 6 17.85 -44.72 6.63
N GLY A 7 17.83 -43.77 5.70
CA GLY A 7 17.23 -42.44 5.85
C GLY A 7 17.78 -41.46 6.89
N THR A 8 18.79 -40.67 6.52
CA THR A 8 19.14 -39.39 7.17
C THR A 8 18.98 -38.22 6.19
N GLY A 9 17.78 -38.06 5.62
CA GLY A 9 17.46 -37.00 4.65
C GLY A 9 16.41 -35.96 5.09
N GLY A 10 15.88 -36.05 6.31
CA GLY A 10 14.71 -35.25 6.73
C GLY A 10 14.98 -34.03 7.61
N THR A 11 16.15 -33.91 8.24
CA THR A 11 16.40 -32.89 9.27
C THR A 11 16.86 -31.55 8.71
N ALA A 12 17.73 -31.52 7.69
CA ALA A 12 18.27 -30.27 7.15
C ALA A 12 17.24 -29.41 6.38
N ALA A 13 16.26 -30.04 5.71
CA ALA A 13 15.21 -29.32 4.99
C ALA A 13 14.19 -28.67 5.93
N ASN A 14 13.94 -29.28 7.09
CA ASN A 14 13.04 -28.75 8.12
C ASN A 14 13.69 -27.58 8.88
N GLU A 15 15.01 -27.62 9.07
CA GLU A 15 15.79 -26.55 9.72
C GLU A 15 15.93 -25.30 8.83
N GLN A 16 16.10 -25.48 7.52
CA GLN A 16 16.12 -24.37 6.55
C GLN A 16 14.73 -23.70 6.41
N ALA A 17 13.65 -24.48 6.38
CA ALA A 17 12.28 -23.94 6.33
C ALA A 17 11.91 -23.17 7.61
N GLN A 18 12.45 -23.57 8.76
CA GLN A 18 12.28 -22.86 10.04
C GLN A 18 13.05 -21.53 10.05
N LEU A 19 14.28 -21.50 9.55
CA LEU A 19 15.08 -20.27 9.40
C LEU A 19 14.45 -19.27 8.41
N ASP A 20 13.88 -19.76 7.31
CA ASP A 20 13.20 -18.91 6.31
C ASP A 20 11.86 -18.34 6.84
N MET A 21 11.14 -19.10 7.69
CA MET A 21 9.97 -18.61 8.43
C MET A 21 10.35 -17.58 9.51
N ASP A 22 11.45 -17.78 10.23
CA ASP A 22 11.92 -16.83 11.24
C ASP A 22 12.47 -15.55 10.61
N PHE A 23 13.12 -15.62 9.44
CA PHE A 23 13.56 -14.44 8.68
C PHE A 23 12.38 -13.62 8.14
N THR A 24 11.34 -14.29 7.61
CA THR A 24 10.12 -13.61 7.14
C THR A 24 9.22 -13.10 8.28
N ALA A 25 9.14 -13.79 9.41
CA ALA A 25 8.39 -13.36 10.59
C ALA A 25 9.10 -12.23 11.37
N THR A 26 10.44 -12.23 11.39
CA THR A 26 11.25 -11.17 12.02
C THR A 26 11.29 -9.91 11.15
N GLY A 27 11.39 -10.06 9.83
CA GLY A 27 11.28 -8.95 8.87
C GLY A 27 9.90 -8.28 8.88
N ARG A 28 8.83 -9.08 8.97
CA ARG A 28 7.44 -8.58 9.07
C ARG A 28 7.17 -7.87 10.41
N ARG A 29 7.80 -8.29 11.50
CA ARG A 29 7.74 -7.60 12.81
C ARG A 29 8.54 -6.30 12.81
N THR A 30 9.75 -6.28 12.26
CA THR A 30 10.60 -5.06 12.22
C THR A 30 10.04 -3.96 11.34
N LEU A 31 9.37 -4.29 10.23
CA LEU A 31 8.66 -3.30 9.40
C LEU A 31 7.54 -2.61 10.21
N ARG A 32 6.71 -3.39 10.93
CA ARG A 32 5.66 -2.84 11.80
C ARG A 32 6.22 -1.97 12.93
N THR A 33 7.40 -2.31 13.47
CA THR A 33 8.03 -1.51 14.53
C THR A 33 8.60 -0.19 14.02
N LYS A 34 8.93 -0.05 12.72
CA LYS A 34 9.45 1.23 12.18
C LYS A 34 8.36 2.15 11.64
N LEU A 35 7.18 1.61 11.30
CA LEU A 35 6.00 2.41 10.93
C LEU A 35 5.53 3.33 12.07
N CYS A 36 5.77 2.99 13.33
CA CYS A 36 5.36 3.83 14.46
C CYS A 36 6.05 5.22 14.49
N PHE A 37 7.20 5.35 13.81
CA PHE A 37 7.90 6.64 13.63
C PHE A 37 7.21 7.53 12.59
N ILE A 38 6.51 6.92 11.62
CA ILE A 38 5.78 7.60 10.56
C ILE A 38 4.34 7.92 11.01
N ASP A 39 3.66 6.92 11.57
CA ASP A 39 2.27 7.02 12.06
C ASP A 39 2.15 7.88 13.34
N GLY A 40 3.29 8.19 13.98
CA GLY A 40 3.32 8.98 15.21
C GLY A 40 2.86 8.24 16.46
N SER A 41 2.72 6.91 16.40
CA SER A 41 2.38 6.07 17.55
C SER A 41 3.53 5.95 18.57
N TYR A 42 4.74 6.36 18.21
CA TYR A 42 5.89 6.40 19.11
C TYR A 42 6.48 7.81 19.14
N ASP A 43 6.05 8.60 20.13
CA ASP A 43 6.49 9.98 20.28
C ASP A 43 7.97 10.10 20.64
N LYS A 44 8.54 11.25 20.30
CA LYS A 44 9.93 11.57 20.57
C LYS A 44 10.17 11.57 22.09
N PRO A 45 11.05 10.69 22.62
CA PRO A 45 11.35 10.64 24.04
C PRO A 45 12.10 11.90 24.49
N ASN A 46 12.07 12.17 25.80
CA ASN A 46 12.83 13.29 26.36
C ASN A 46 14.34 13.05 26.20
N LYS A 47 15.14 14.12 26.11
CA LYS A 47 16.60 14.05 25.93
C LYS A 47 17.32 13.31 27.07
N GLU A 48 16.69 13.24 28.23
CA GLU A 48 17.21 12.58 29.44
C GLU A 48 16.92 11.07 29.46
N ASP A 49 16.12 10.56 28.52
CA ASP A 49 15.81 9.13 28.43
C ASP A 49 16.98 8.36 27.80
N LYS A 50 17.30 7.19 28.38
CA LYS A 50 18.29 6.25 27.84
C LYS A 50 17.96 5.80 26.41
N ASN A 51 16.68 5.86 26.02
CA ASN A 51 16.23 5.47 24.69
C ASN A 51 16.35 6.60 23.64
N TYR A 52 16.70 7.82 24.02
CA TYR A 52 16.75 8.97 23.12
C TYR A 52 17.74 8.79 21.96
N ASP A 53 18.96 8.33 22.24
CA ASP A 53 19.98 8.10 21.21
C ASP A 53 19.56 6.98 20.24
N ARG A 54 18.93 5.92 20.76
CA ARG A 54 18.39 4.83 19.95
C ARG A 54 17.25 5.31 19.06
N TRP A 55 16.37 6.15 19.59
CA TRP A 55 15.26 6.74 18.85
C TRP A 55 15.76 7.58 17.67
N ILE A 56 16.73 8.47 17.91
CA ILE A 56 17.31 9.31 16.84
C ILE A 56 17.92 8.47 15.73
N LYS A 57 18.71 7.45 16.08
CA LYS A 57 19.34 6.57 15.07
C LYS A 57 18.30 5.89 14.19
N VAL A 58 17.20 5.42 14.78
CA VAL A 58 16.12 4.77 14.03
C VAL A 58 15.36 5.79 13.18
N ASP A 59 15.05 6.98 13.73
CA ASP A 59 14.38 8.05 13.00
C ASP A 59 15.19 8.53 11.79
N SER A 60 16.51 8.78 11.95
CA SER A 60 17.41 9.13 10.85
C SER A 60 17.48 8.04 9.76
N MET A 61 17.42 6.76 10.16
CA MET A 61 17.37 5.65 9.21
C MET A 61 16.09 5.67 8.38
N VAL A 62 14.94 5.89 9.03
CA VAL A 62 13.64 5.99 8.35
C VAL A 62 13.59 7.23 7.45
N GLN A 63 14.11 8.38 7.89
CA GLN A 63 14.25 9.56 7.04
C GLN A 63 15.06 9.26 5.77
N THR A 64 16.20 8.59 5.91
CA THR A 64 17.06 8.21 4.77
C THR A 64 16.32 7.29 3.80
N TRP A 65 15.55 6.33 4.31
CA TRP A 65 14.73 5.47 3.48
C TRP A 65 13.66 6.25 2.71
N ILE A 66 12.94 7.15 3.38
CA ILE A 66 11.93 7.97 2.73
C ILE A 66 12.57 8.85 1.65
N LEU A 67 13.67 9.55 1.96
CA LEU A 67 14.37 10.41 1.00
C LEU A 67 14.91 9.63 -0.22
N ASN A 68 15.34 8.37 -0.03
CA ASN A 68 15.81 7.52 -1.12
C ASN A 68 14.68 6.97 -2.01
N LEU A 69 13.44 6.95 -1.53
CA LEU A 69 12.27 6.51 -2.30
C LEU A 69 11.67 7.63 -3.16
N ILE A 70 12.06 8.88 -2.91
CA ILE A 70 11.52 10.06 -3.57
C ILE A 70 12.39 10.43 -4.78
N SER A 71 11.77 10.97 -5.85
CA SER A 71 12.53 11.46 -7.01
C SER A 71 13.51 12.56 -6.62
N LYS A 72 14.73 12.49 -7.17
CA LYS A 72 15.81 13.46 -6.91
C LYS A 72 15.40 14.92 -7.18
N ASP A 73 14.43 15.13 -8.08
CA ASP A 73 13.93 16.46 -8.44
C ASP A 73 13.21 17.17 -7.29
N ILE A 74 12.62 16.41 -6.36
CA ILE A 74 11.82 16.96 -5.27
C ILE A 74 12.44 16.73 -3.88
N VAL A 75 13.44 15.85 -3.76
CA VAL A 75 14.16 15.56 -2.49
C VAL A 75 14.70 16.82 -1.83
N GLY A 76 15.18 17.79 -2.61
CA GLY A 76 15.72 19.06 -2.07
C GLY A 76 14.72 19.85 -1.23
N ALA A 77 13.42 19.72 -1.49
CA ALA A 77 12.37 20.38 -0.71
C ALA A 77 12.16 19.77 0.69
N PHE A 78 12.70 18.56 0.93
CA PHE A 78 12.44 17.75 2.11
C PHE A 78 13.68 17.49 2.97
N LEU A 79 14.86 17.94 2.52
CA LEU A 79 16.16 17.66 3.17
C LEU A 79 16.26 18.22 4.60
N TYR A 80 15.49 19.26 4.92
CA TYR A 80 15.55 19.96 6.21
C TYR A 80 14.50 19.49 7.23
N ALA A 81 13.73 18.44 6.93
CA ALA A 81 12.78 17.87 7.89
C ALA A 81 13.53 17.34 9.12
N LYS A 82 13.05 17.64 10.33
CA LYS A 82 13.77 17.31 11.57
C LYS A 82 13.48 15.90 12.06
N THR A 83 12.35 15.33 11.66
CA THR A 83 11.92 13.97 12.04
C THR A 83 11.35 13.24 10.83
N SER A 84 11.37 11.90 10.85
CA SER A 84 10.73 11.10 9.80
C SER A 84 9.22 11.33 9.72
N ARG A 85 8.58 11.60 10.86
CA ARG A 85 7.17 11.99 10.94
C ARG A 85 6.88 13.32 10.24
N GLU A 86 7.67 14.35 10.53
CA GLU A 86 7.53 15.67 9.89
C GLU A 86 7.72 15.55 8.38
N LEU A 87 8.75 14.81 7.95
CA LEU A 87 9.00 14.50 6.54
C LEU A 87 7.78 13.84 5.89
N TRP A 88 7.21 12.82 6.53
CA TRP A 88 6.03 12.12 6.02
C TRP A 88 4.79 13.00 5.93
N LEU A 89 4.50 13.79 6.98
CA LEU A 89 3.36 14.71 6.98
C LEU A 89 3.48 15.77 5.89
N ASP A 90 4.69 16.27 5.64
CA ASP A 90 4.94 17.24 4.57
C ASP A 90 4.74 16.61 3.18
N LEU A 91 5.13 15.35 3.00
CA LEU A 91 4.86 14.59 1.77
C LEU A 91 3.36 14.34 1.58
N GLU A 92 2.68 13.86 2.62
CA GLU A 92 1.23 13.61 2.60
C GLU A 92 0.45 14.91 2.34
N LYS A 93 0.85 16.03 2.93
CA LYS A 93 0.20 17.32 2.70
C LYS A 93 0.38 17.82 1.26
N ARG A 94 1.56 17.65 0.66
CA ARG A 94 1.88 18.17 -0.68
C ARG A 94 1.43 17.22 -1.80
N TYR A 95 1.49 15.92 -1.59
CA TYR A 95 1.27 14.88 -2.60
C TYR A 95 0.25 13.82 -2.22
N GLY A 96 -0.21 13.77 -0.97
CA GLY A 96 -1.22 12.82 -0.50
C GLY A 96 -2.66 13.25 -0.83
N GLN A 97 -2.87 14.49 -1.27
CA GLN A 97 -4.15 14.88 -1.84
C GLN A 97 -4.33 14.27 -3.22
N CYS A 98 -5.54 13.78 -3.50
CA CYS A 98 -5.90 13.33 -4.84
C CYS A 98 -5.73 14.49 -5.83
N ASN A 99 -4.68 14.43 -6.65
CA ASN A 99 -4.42 15.45 -7.65
C ASN A 99 -5.54 15.38 -8.70
N GLY A 100 -6.35 16.43 -8.84
CA GLY A 100 -7.40 16.52 -9.87
C GLY A 100 -6.93 16.11 -11.28
N PRO A 101 -5.70 16.45 -11.72
CA PRO A 101 -5.14 15.95 -12.98
C PRO A 101 -4.93 14.43 -13.03
N LEU A 102 -4.53 13.80 -11.92
CA LEU A 102 -4.39 12.34 -11.82
C LEU A 102 -5.75 11.66 -11.86
N LEU A 103 -6.73 12.22 -11.14
CA LEU A 103 -8.12 11.74 -11.18
C LEU A 103 -8.68 11.79 -12.61
N TYR A 104 -8.50 12.93 -13.29
CA TYR A 104 -8.90 13.10 -14.68
C TYR A 104 -8.18 12.12 -15.60
N LYS A 105 -6.87 11.91 -15.41
CA LYS A 105 -6.09 10.94 -16.20
C LYS A 105 -6.66 9.53 -16.05
N LEU A 106 -6.94 9.08 -14.83
CA LEU A 106 -7.50 7.75 -14.57
C LEU A 106 -8.91 7.61 -15.14
N GLN A 107 -9.78 8.60 -14.93
CA GLN A 107 -11.12 8.61 -15.51
C GLN A 107 -11.09 8.53 -17.04
N ARG A 108 -10.18 9.28 -17.68
CA ARG A 108 -9.98 9.23 -19.12
C ARG A 108 -9.45 7.86 -19.57
N GLU A 109 -8.51 7.27 -18.84
CA GLU A 109 -7.98 5.95 -19.17
C GLU A 109 -9.07 4.88 -19.08
N ILE A 110 -9.88 4.89 -18.01
CA ILE A 110 -11.05 4.03 -17.84
C ILE A 110 -12.04 4.20 -19.00
N ALA A 111 -12.35 5.44 -19.40
CA ALA A 111 -13.27 5.69 -20.50
C ALA A 111 -12.72 5.24 -21.87
N SER A 112 -11.39 5.21 -22.02
CA SER A 112 -10.73 4.84 -23.28
C SER A 112 -10.41 3.35 -23.40
N VAL A 113 -10.44 2.60 -22.29
CA VAL A 113 -10.05 1.20 -22.29
C VAL A 113 -11.13 0.37 -22.98
N SER A 114 -10.71 -0.46 -23.92
CA SER A 114 -11.57 -1.39 -24.65
C SER A 114 -10.86 -2.73 -24.79
N GLN A 115 -11.64 -3.79 -24.99
CA GLN A 115 -11.10 -5.15 -25.09
C GLN A 115 -10.13 -5.29 -26.27
N GLY A 116 -10.43 -4.65 -27.41
CA GLY A 116 -9.60 -4.74 -28.62
C GLY A 116 -9.41 -6.19 -29.08
N SER A 117 -8.14 -6.63 -29.17
CA SER A 117 -7.76 -8.01 -29.50
C SER A 117 -7.42 -8.86 -28.27
N GLN A 118 -7.60 -8.33 -27.06
CA GLN A 118 -7.24 -9.01 -25.81
C GLN A 118 -8.34 -9.98 -25.37
N SER A 119 -7.97 -10.95 -24.53
CA SER A 119 -8.95 -11.81 -23.87
C SER A 119 -9.83 -10.98 -22.93
N VAL A 120 -11.07 -11.43 -22.71
CA VAL A 120 -12.01 -10.79 -21.76
C VAL A 120 -11.41 -10.73 -20.35
N VAL A 121 -10.67 -11.77 -19.95
CA VAL A 121 -10.01 -11.83 -18.64
C VAL A 121 -8.94 -10.74 -18.51
N THR A 122 -8.05 -10.61 -19.50
CA THR A 122 -6.99 -9.59 -19.50
C THR A 122 -7.58 -8.17 -19.48
N TYR A 123 -8.61 -7.94 -20.28
CA TYR A 123 -9.34 -6.67 -20.31
C TYR A 123 -9.97 -6.35 -18.94
N PHE A 124 -10.68 -7.31 -18.35
CA PHE A 124 -11.30 -7.13 -17.04
C PHE A 124 -10.26 -6.86 -15.94
N THR A 125 -9.15 -7.60 -15.92
CA THR A 125 -8.08 -7.37 -14.94
C THR A 125 -7.52 -5.96 -15.03
N ARG A 126 -7.25 -5.46 -16.24
CA ARG A 126 -6.75 -4.09 -16.43
C ARG A 126 -7.77 -3.05 -15.95
N LEU A 127 -9.03 -3.22 -16.33
CA LEU A 127 -10.10 -2.32 -15.92
C LEU A 127 -10.30 -2.33 -14.40
N LYS A 128 -10.21 -3.50 -13.77
CA LYS A 128 -10.24 -3.65 -12.31
C LYS A 128 -9.08 -2.94 -11.63
N MET A 129 -7.86 -3.03 -12.15
CA MET A 129 -6.72 -2.30 -11.60
C MET A 129 -6.95 -0.79 -11.61
N LEU A 130 -7.50 -0.24 -12.71
CA LEU A 130 -7.82 1.18 -12.81
C LEU A 130 -8.92 1.61 -11.84
N TRP A 131 -9.95 0.77 -11.64
CA TRP A 131 -10.97 1.03 -10.63
C TRP A 131 -10.42 1.00 -9.21
N ASP A 132 -9.57 0.02 -8.89
CA ASP A 132 -8.98 -0.11 -7.57
C ASP A 132 -8.04 1.08 -7.29
N GLU A 133 -7.28 1.56 -8.29
CA GLU A 133 -6.47 2.79 -8.19
C GLU A 133 -7.33 4.05 -7.99
N LEU A 134 -8.43 4.17 -8.75
CA LEU A 134 -9.39 5.27 -8.59
C LEU A 134 -10.04 5.28 -7.20
N ALA A 135 -10.39 4.10 -6.66
CA ALA A 135 -10.98 3.95 -5.33
C ALA A 135 -9.99 4.30 -4.21
N CYS A 136 -8.69 4.04 -4.39
CA CYS A 136 -7.65 4.48 -3.44
C CYS A 136 -7.54 6.01 -3.38
N LEU A 137 -7.73 6.70 -4.51
CA LEU A 137 -7.66 8.17 -4.58
C LEU A 137 -8.96 8.84 -4.15
N MET A 138 -10.09 8.19 -4.37
CA MET A 138 -11.43 8.65 -4.00
C MET A 138 -12.09 7.64 -3.06
N PRO A 139 -11.59 7.51 -1.82
CA PRO A 139 -12.23 6.64 -0.85
C PRO A 139 -13.67 7.13 -0.65
N THR A 140 -14.63 6.25 -0.86
CA THR A 140 -16.04 6.59 -0.69
C THR A 140 -16.25 7.02 0.76
N HIS A 141 -16.48 8.31 0.99
CA HIS A 141 -16.81 8.80 2.31
C HIS A 141 -18.16 8.19 2.71
N GLY A 142 -18.14 7.32 3.71
CA GLY A 142 -19.35 6.81 4.33
C GLY A 142 -20.16 7.96 4.91
N CYS A 143 -21.47 7.76 5.07
CA CYS A 143 -22.28 8.73 5.81
C CYS A 143 -21.66 8.97 7.19
N SER A 144 -21.51 10.25 7.57
CA SER A 144 -20.93 10.71 8.85
C SER A 144 -21.68 10.22 10.09
N CYS A 145 -22.83 9.60 9.88
CA CYS A 145 -23.76 9.15 10.88
C CYS A 145 -23.34 7.88 11.65
N GLY A 146 -22.21 7.22 11.33
CA GLY A 146 -21.58 6.15 12.13
C GLY A 146 -22.35 4.83 12.28
N LEU A 147 -23.68 4.85 12.14
CA LEU A 147 -24.65 3.78 12.38
C LEU A 147 -25.88 3.92 11.45
N CYS A 148 -25.71 4.40 10.20
CA CYS A 148 -26.88 4.74 9.37
C CYS A 148 -27.75 3.55 9.00
N ILE A 149 -29.04 3.67 9.37
CA ILE A 149 -30.18 2.90 8.85
C ILE A 149 -30.65 3.47 7.49
N CYS A 150 -30.09 4.61 7.07
CA CYS A 150 -30.47 5.40 5.90
C CYS A 150 -30.20 4.73 4.53
N GLY A 151 -29.50 3.60 4.49
CA GLY A 151 -29.23 2.86 3.25
C GLY A 151 -28.29 3.54 2.25
N TYR A 152 -27.80 4.77 2.52
CA TYR A 152 -26.95 5.53 1.58
C TYR A 152 -25.68 4.78 1.17
N GLY A 153 -25.01 4.11 2.10
CA GLY A 153 -23.83 3.29 1.79
C GLY A 153 -24.15 2.15 0.82
N LYS A 154 -25.32 1.52 0.99
CA LYS A 154 -25.79 0.45 0.10
C LYS A 154 -26.14 0.99 -1.29
N LEU A 155 -26.88 2.11 -1.35
CA LEU A 155 -27.22 2.78 -2.61
C LEU A 155 -25.98 3.22 -3.39
N ASN A 156 -24.97 3.78 -2.69
CA ASN A 156 -23.73 4.19 -3.32
C ASN A 156 -22.91 3.00 -3.84
N ALA A 157 -22.88 1.89 -3.10
CA ALA A 157 -22.23 0.66 -3.55
C ALA A 157 -22.94 0.03 -4.77
N GLU A 158 -24.27 0.03 -4.78
CA GLU A 158 -25.08 -0.44 -5.92
C GLU A 158 -24.85 0.45 -7.15
N ALA A 159 -24.90 1.78 -7.00
CA ALA A 159 -24.60 2.73 -8.07
C ALA A 159 -23.17 2.58 -8.60
N HIS A 160 -22.20 2.37 -7.71
CA HIS A 160 -20.81 2.10 -8.10
C HIS A 160 -20.68 0.82 -8.92
N THR A 161 -21.32 -0.27 -8.46
CA THR A 161 -21.33 -1.56 -9.16
C THR A 161 -21.99 -1.44 -10.54
N LEU A 162 -23.10 -0.71 -10.64
CA LEU A 162 -23.78 -0.47 -11.91
C LEU A 162 -22.90 0.33 -12.88
N ASN A 163 -22.22 1.38 -12.40
CA ASN A 163 -21.29 2.16 -13.21
C ASN A 163 -20.12 1.32 -13.73
N GLN A 164 -19.54 0.46 -12.88
CA GLN A 164 -18.48 -0.47 -13.29
C GLN A 164 -18.97 -1.46 -14.35
N LEU A 165 -20.18 -2.01 -14.16
CA LEU A 165 -20.80 -2.88 -15.15
C LEU A 165 -21.00 -2.16 -16.49
N MET A 166 -21.55 -0.95 -16.47
CA MET A 166 -21.74 -0.15 -17.69
C MET A 166 -20.41 0.12 -18.40
N GLN A 167 -19.37 0.53 -17.67
CA GLN A 167 -18.04 0.76 -18.23
C GLN A 167 -17.44 -0.50 -18.84
N PHE A 168 -17.57 -1.64 -18.17
CA PHE A 168 -17.13 -2.92 -18.70
C PHE A 168 -17.84 -3.26 -20.03
N LEU A 169 -19.17 -3.13 -20.06
CA LEU A 169 -20.00 -3.43 -21.23
C LEU A 169 -19.73 -2.47 -22.41
N MET A 170 -19.44 -1.20 -22.15
CA MET A 170 -19.13 -0.22 -23.21
C MET A 170 -17.82 -0.53 -23.93
N GLY A 171 -16.80 -1.02 -23.20
CA GLY A 171 -15.50 -1.36 -23.79
C GLY A 171 -15.40 -2.79 -24.32
N LEU A 172 -16.42 -3.64 -24.13
CA LEU A 172 -16.43 -4.99 -24.66
C LEU A 172 -16.54 -5.00 -26.18
N LYS A 173 -15.77 -5.89 -26.81
CA LYS A 173 -15.91 -6.13 -28.24
C LYS A 173 -17.07 -7.11 -28.42
N TRP A 174 -18.21 -6.59 -28.84
CA TRP A 174 -19.30 -7.42 -29.33
C TRP A 174 -18.82 -8.11 -30.61
N ILE A 175 -18.85 -9.45 -30.60
CA ILE A 175 -18.49 -10.31 -31.72
C ILE A 175 -19.36 -9.99 -32.94
#